data_AF-A0A1F7QTK6-F1
#
_entry.id   AF-A0A1F7QTK6-F1
#
_cell.length_a   1.000
_cell.length_b   1.000
_cell.length_c   1.000
_cell.angle_alpha   90.00
_cell.angle_beta   90.00
_cell.angle_gamma   90.00
#
_symmetry.space_group_name_H-M   'P 1'
#
loop_
_entity.id
_entity.type
_entity.pdbx_description
1 polymer ?
#
loop_
_entity_poly.entity_id
_entity_poly.type
_entity_poly.pdbx_seq_one_letter_code
_entity_poly.pdbx_strand_id
1 'polypeptide(L)'
;MIEINLIPDVKQELLNAKRIQTYVISGAVIAGIVAVSVVVLMGFYLVAVQGLLGRSVDGSIETKGAELSGIDDLSNMLTIQHQLSSLSEMHDTKNIDSRMFDILAAINPPQPNQISVSSAKIDSETDTISIDGQANNIYDAAEVFKKTILGTTLSYTDEDNKSMTVPLTGEVSTSDISFGEDASGKKVLRFTMSFEYDSATFARSSKNLIIARPDSKNVTDSFLRIPQSLFSERAANVGGEQ
;
A
#
# COMPACT_ATOMS: atom_id res chain seq x y z
N MET A 1 -1.50 94.83 45.25
CA MET A 1 -0.60 95.36 44.20
C MET A 1 -0.42 94.25 43.18
N ILE A 2 -0.72 94.51 41.91
CA ILE A 2 -0.67 93.52 40.83
C ILE A 2 0.65 93.75 40.10
N GLU A 3 1.55 92.77 40.15
CA GLU A 3 2.78 92.77 39.36
C GLU A 3 2.43 92.38 37.92
N ILE A 4 2.52 93.33 37.00
CA ILE A 4 2.29 93.10 35.57
C ILE A 4 3.61 92.62 34.97
N ASN A 5 3.65 91.36 34.51
CA ASN A 5 4.80 90.79 33.82
C ASN A 5 4.97 91.50 32.46
N LEU A 6 6.00 92.35 32.36
CA LEU A 6 6.27 93.23 31.22
C LEU A 6 7.08 92.56 30.09
N ILE A 7 7.23 91.23 30.09
CA ILE A 7 7.93 90.55 29.01
C ILE A 7 6.97 90.44 27.82
N PRO A 8 7.30 91.02 26.64
CA PRO A 8 6.47 90.92 25.44
C PRO A 8 6.17 89.46 25.13
N ASP A 9 4.93 89.15 24.78
CA ASP A 9 4.43 87.78 24.59
C ASP A 9 5.31 86.96 23.63
N VAL A 10 5.73 87.59 22.53
CA VAL A 10 6.68 87.04 21.54
C VAL A 10 8.03 86.60 22.11
N LYS A 11 8.50 87.20 23.21
CA LYS A 11 9.74 86.79 23.89
C LYS A 11 9.50 85.65 24.89
N GLN A 12 8.31 85.57 25.49
CA GLN A 12 7.94 84.45 26.36
C GLN A 12 7.72 83.18 25.54
N GLU A 13 7.02 83.28 24.40
CA GLU A 13 6.87 82.16 23.47
C GLU A 13 8.21 81.70 22.91
N LEU A 14 9.11 82.62 22.55
CA LEU A 14 10.45 82.27 22.09
C LEU A 14 11.29 81.58 23.18
N LEU A 15 11.18 82.03 24.44
CA LEU A 15 11.87 81.40 25.57
C LEU A 15 11.30 80.00 25.87
N ASN A 16 9.98 79.84 25.80
CA ASN A 16 9.30 78.56 25.94
C ASN A 16 9.63 77.62 24.78
N ALA A 17 9.63 78.11 23.54
CA ALA A 17 10.01 77.33 22.36
C ALA A 17 11.47 76.85 22.46
N LYS A 18 12.40 77.71 22.91
CA LYS A 18 13.80 77.32 23.15
C LYS A 18 13.93 76.29 24.28
N ARG A 19 13.16 76.42 25.35
CA ARG A 19 13.15 75.46 26.46
C ARG A 19 12.60 74.10 26.02
N ILE A 20 11.48 74.09 25.29
CA ILE A 20 10.87 72.89 24.70
C ILE A 20 11.83 72.23 23.71
N GLN A 21 12.46 73.02 22.83
CA GLN A 21 13.45 72.52 21.88
C GLN A 21 14.62 71.84 22.60
N THR A 22 15.14 72.43 23.68
CA THR A 22 16.24 71.86 24.46
C THR A 22 15.81 70.56 25.15
N TYR A 23 14.59 70.49 25.70
CA TYR A 23 14.07 69.26 26.28
C TYR A 23 13.91 68.14 25.25
N VAL A 24 13.33 68.44 24.07
CA VAL A 24 13.17 67.48 22.98
C VAL A 24 14.53 66.97 22.49
N ILE A 25 15.51 67.86 22.30
CA ILE A 25 16.86 67.48 21.89
C ILE A 25 17.52 66.58 22.96
N SER A 26 17.43 66.96 24.25
CA SER A 26 18.01 66.15 25.33
C SER A 26 17.36 64.77 25.46
N GLY A 27 16.02 64.69 25.28
CA GLY A 27 15.28 63.44 25.30
C GLY A 27 15.65 62.53 24.13
N ALA A 28 15.82 63.11 22.93
CA ALA A 28 16.26 62.37 21.75
C ALA A 28 17.69 61.83 21.90
N VAL A 29 18.60 62.60 22.49
CA VAL A 29 19.98 62.15 22.76
C VAL A 29 20.00 60.99 23.74
N ILE A 30 19.23 61.06 24.84
CA ILE A 30 19.15 59.98 25.82
C ILE A 30 18.54 58.71 25.19
N ALA A 31 17.45 58.86 24.43
CA ALA A 31 16.84 57.74 23.73
C ALA A 31 17.81 57.08 22.74
N GLY A 32 18.61 57.88 22.03
CA GLY A 32 19.67 57.39 21.14
C GLY A 32 20.74 56.57 21.88
N ILE A 33 21.22 57.06 23.03
CA ILE A 33 22.21 56.34 23.84
C ILE A 33 21.65 55.00 24.33
N VAL A 34 20.41 54.98 24.81
CA VAL A 34 19.75 53.74 25.27
C VAL A 34 19.63 52.73 24.13
N ALA A 35 19.20 53.15 22.94
CA ALA A 35 19.11 52.27 21.77
C ALA A 35 20.47 51.66 21.40
N VAL A 36 21.53 52.47 21.36
CA VAL A 36 22.89 51.99 21.09
C VAL A 36 23.36 51.02 22.17
N SER A 37 23.06 51.30 23.44
CA SER A 37 23.43 50.45 24.58
C SER A 37 22.80 49.06 24.48
N VAL A 38 21.52 48.98 24.12
CA VAL A 38 20.81 47.71 23.93
C VAL A 38 21.41 46.91 22.78
N VAL A 39 21.75 47.56 21.66
CA VAL A 39 22.39 46.89 20.51
C VAL A 39 23.76 46.34 20.88
N VAL A 40 24.57 47.09 21.65
CA VAL A 40 25.87 46.62 22.13
C VAL A 40 25.73 45.42 23.08
N LEU A 41 24.77 45.47 24.00
CA LEU A 41 24.49 44.34 24.91
C LEU A 41 24.01 43.09 24.17
N MET A 42 23.13 43.25 23.17
CA MET A 42 22.74 42.13 22.31
C MET A 42 23.92 41.58 21.51
N GLY A 43 24.75 42.45 20.92
CA GLY A 43 25.96 42.03 20.21
C GLY A 43 26.92 41.24 21.10
N PHE A 44 27.12 41.69 22.34
CA PHE A 44 27.93 40.99 23.32
C PHE A 44 27.32 39.62 23.69
N TYR A 45 26.01 39.56 23.93
CA TYR A 45 25.32 38.30 24.25
C TYR A 45 25.44 37.27 23.12
N LEU A 46 25.23 37.68 21.87
CA LEU A 46 25.36 36.80 20.70
C LEU A 46 26.79 36.26 20.56
N VAL A 47 27.82 37.10 20.72
CA VAL A 47 29.21 36.66 20.52
C VAL A 47 29.72 35.84 21.72
N ALA A 48 29.54 36.32 22.93
CA ALA A 48 30.12 35.70 24.12
C ALA A 48 29.30 34.51 24.61
N VAL A 49 27.97 34.66 24.76
CA VAL A 49 27.14 33.62 25.36
C VAL A 49 26.82 32.53 24.36
N GLN A 50 26.37 32.86 23.14
CA GLN A 50 26.09 31.81 22.15
C GLN A 50 27.37 31.13 21.65
N GLY A 51 28.49 31.84 21.57
CA GLY A 51 29.78 31.24 21.22
C GLY A 51 30.30 30.24 22.25
N LEU A 52 30.03 30.44 23.53
CA LEU A 52 30.40 29.49 24.60
C LEU A 52 29.45 28.29 24.65
N LEU A 53 28.14 28.54 24.55
CA LEU A 53 27.14 27.47 24.50
C LEU A 53 27.33 26.59 23.28
N GLY A 54 27.58 27.18 22.11
CA GLY A 54 27.87 26.48 20.86
C GLY A 54 29.07 25.53 21.00
N ARG A 55 30.18 26.01 21.59
CA ARG A 55 31.36 25.17 21.85
C ARG A 55 31.10 24.00 22.79
N SER A 56 30.26 24.17 23.81
CA SER A 56 29.90 23.08 24.73
C SER A 56 29.01 22.03 24.05
N VAL A 57 28.10 22.48 23.18
CA VAL A 57 27.23 21.59 22.40
C VAL A 57 28.07 20.86 21.34
N ASP A 58 28.94 21.57 20.62
CA ASP A 58 29.87 20.99 19.66
C ASP A 58 30.78 19.96 20.32
N GLY A 59 31.36 20.27 21.48
CA GLY A 59 32.19 19.33 22.23
C GLY A 59 31.41 18.09 22.70
N SER A 60 30.13 18.24 23.04
CA SER A 60 29.26 17.10 23.39
C SER A 60 28.90 16.25 22.17
N ILE A 61 28.70 16.87 21.00
CA ILE A 61 28.46 16.20 19.72
C ILE A 61 29.73 15.46 19.29
N GLU A 62 30.90 16.07 19.43
CA GLU A 62 32.19 15.46 19.09
C GLU A 62 32.51 14.28 20.02
N THR A 63 32.29 14.44 21.33
CA THR A 63 32.49 13.35 22.30
C THR A 63 31.53 12.19 22.06
N LYS A 64 30.23 12.46 21.88
CA LYS A 64 29.25 11.42 21.56
C LYS A 64 29.52 10.81 20.19
N GLY A 65 29.91 11.61 19.19
CA GLY A 65 30.29 11.15 17.87
C GLY A 65 31.50 10.21 17.90
N ALA A 66 32.50 10.52 18.73
CA ALA A 66 33.65 9.65 18.97
C ALA A 66 33.27 8.38 19.73
N GLU A 67 32.37 8.46 20.72
CA GLU A 67 31.84 7.30 21.45
C GLU A 67 31.05 6.36 20.52
N LEU A 68 30.21 6.89 19.63
CA LEU A 68 29.51 6.11 18.61
C LEU A 68 30.47 5.55 17.55
N SER A 69 31.46 6.32 17.10
CA SER A 69 32.46 5.87 16.11
C SER A 69 33.44 4.85 16.67
N GLY A 70 33.63 4.84 18.00
CA GLY A 70 34.47 3.89 18.72
C GLY A 70 33.78 2.54 18.99
N ILE A 71 32.49 2.41 18.69
CA ILE A 71 31.84 1.11 18.59
C ILE A 71 32.31 0.50 17.28
N ASP A 72 33.26 -0.43 17.38
CA ASP A 72 33.72 -1.23 16.24
C ASP A 72 32.51 -1.79 15.49
N ASP A 73 32.51 -1.60 14.17
CA ASP A 73 31.47 -2.07 13.26
C ASP A 73 30.07 -1.43 13.42
N LEU A 74 29.90 -0.29 14.11
CA LEU A 74 28.57 0.37 14.19
C LEU A 74 27.96 0.67 12.81
N SER A 75 28.76 1.14 11.86
CA SER A 75 28.31 1.39 10.48
C SER A 75 27.90 0.10 9.78
N ASN A 76 28.63 -1.00 10.01
CA ASN A 76 28.30 -2.32 9.48
C ASN A 76 27.03 -2.87 10.13
N MET A 77 26.85 -2.70 11.44
CA MET A 77 25.64 -3.09 12.17
C MET A 77 24.40 -2.33 11.68
N LEU A 78 24.51 -1.01 11.47
CA LEU A 78 23.42 -0.20 10.95
C LEU A 78 23.08 -0.59 9.50
N THR A 79 24.10 -0.87 8.70
CA THR A 79 23.93 -1.36 7.32
C THR A 79 23.26 -2.73 7.31
N ILE A 80 23.70 -3.67 8.16
CA ILE A 80 23.08 -4.99 8.32
C ILE A 80 21.65 -4.85 8.81
N GLN A 81 21.37 -3.96 9.75
CA GLN A 81 20.01 -3.72 10.24
C GLN A 81 19.11 -3.20 9.12
N HIS A 82 19.59 -2.23 8.35
CA HIS A 82 18.86 -1.70 7.20
C HIS A 82 18.64 -2.79 6.13
N GLN A 83 19.68 -3.57 5.81
CA GLN A 83 19.60 -4.67 4.86
C GLN A 83 18.65 -5.78 5.33
N LEU A 84 18.67 -6.12 6.63
CA LEU A 84 17.79 -7.13 7.21
C LEU A 84 16.34 -6.66 7.26
N SER A 85 16.11 -5.37 7.57
CA SER A 85 14.78 -4.75 7.50
C SER A 85 14.24 -4.79 6.08
N SER A 86 15.05 -4.40 5.09
CA SER A 86 14.67 -4.43 3.68
C SER A 86 14.46 -5.86 3.17
N LEU A 87 15.29 -6.82 3.61
CA LEU A 87 15.13 -8.23 3.27
C LEU A 87 13.85 -8.82 3.88
N SER A 88 13.53 -8.45 5.13
CA SER A 88 12.28 -8.86 5.79
C SER A 88 11.07 -8.34 5.03
N GLU A 89 11.07 -7.06 4.65
CA GLU A 89 9.99 -6.44 3.87
C GLU A 89 9.83 -7.09 2.48
N MET A 90 10.94 -7.33 1.77
CA MET A 90 10.90 -8.07 0.49
C MET A 90 10.42 -9.51 0.66
N HIS A 91 10.75 -10.17 1.77
CA HIS A 91 10.36 -11.53 2.05
C HIS A 91 8.87 -11.65 2.42
N ASP A 92 8.32 -10.65 3.09
CA ASP A 92 6.90 -10.56 3.46
C ASP A 92 6.02 -10.22 2.25
N THR A 93 6.52 -9.39 1.34
CA THR A 93 5.87 -9.03 0.07
C THR A 93 6.08 -10.05 -1.05
N LYS A 94 6.87 -11.10 -0.82
CA LYS A 94 7.18 -12.10 -1.84
C LYS A 94 5.96 -12.96 -2.19
N ASN A 95 5.68 -13.08 -3.49
CA ASN A 95 4.70 -14.00 -4.03
C ASN A 95 5.11 -15.49 -3.92
N ILE A 96 4.12 -16.35 -3.72
CA ILE A 96 4.25 -17.81 -3.70
C ILE A 96 3.78 -18.36 -5.04
N ASP A 97 4.62 -18.19 -6.06
CA ASP A 97 4.32 -18.56 -7.46
C ASP A 97 4.05 -20.07 -7.63
N SER A 98 4.55 -20.91 -6.72
CA SER A 98 4.30 -22.36 -6.72
C SER A 98 2.81 -22.72 -6.65
N ARG A 99 1.96 -21.83 -6.12
CA ARG A 99 0.49 -22.01 -6.11
C ARG A 99 -0.11 -22.09 -7.51
N MET A 100 0.60 -21.60 -8.52
CA MET A 100 0.18 -21.70 -9.92
C MET A 100 -0.02 -23.16 -10.34
N PHE A 101 0.79 -24.10 -9.84
CA PHE A 101 0.61 -25.52 -10.15
C PHE A 101 -0.69 -26.08 -9.57
N ASP A 102 -1.06 -25.65 -8.36
CA ASP A 102 -2.32 -26.05 -7.73
C ASP A 102 -3.53 -25.45 -8.47
N ILE A 103 -3.41 -24.19 -8.93
CA ILE A 103 -4.43 -23.54 -9.76
C ILE A 103 -4.60 -24.30 -11.07
N LEU A 104 -3.51 -24.56 -11.80
CA LEU A 104 -3.53 -25.31 -13.06
C LEU A 104 -4.17 -26.70 -12.89
N ALA A 105 -3.88 -27.38 -11.78
CA ALA A 105 -4.50 -28.66 -11.45
C ALA A 105 -6.00 -28.51 -11.17
N ALA A 106 -6.41 -27.47 -10.44
CA ALA A 106 -7.80 -27.22 -10.09
C ALA A 106 -8.65 -26.80 -11.30
N ILE A 107 -8.13 -25.96 -12.20
CA ILE A 107 -8.88 -25.46 -13.35
C ILE A 107 -8.97 -26.46 -14.51
N ASN A 108 -8.10 -27.48 -14.56
CA ASN A 108 -8.14 -28.48 -15.63
C ASN A 108 -9.27 -29.49 -15.38
N PRO A 109 -10.36 -29.48 -16.18
CA PRO A 109 -11.49 -30.36 -15.96
C PRO A 109 -11.08 -31.85 -16.11
N PRO A 110 -11.80 -32.76 -15.44
CA PRO A 110 -11.55 -34.19 -15.59
C PRO A 110 -11.91 -34.66 -17.01
N GLN A 111 -11.51 -35.89 -17.33
CA GLN A 111 -11.93 -36.54 -18.57
C GLN A 111 -13.47 -36.53 -18.71
N PRO A 112 -14.01 -36.30 -19.91
CA PRO A 112 -13.32 -36.27 -21.22
C PRO A 112 -12.78 -34.90 -21.67
N ASN A 113 -12.98 -33.83 -20.88
CA ASN A 113 -12.73 -32.45 -21.31
C ASN A 113 -11.34 -31.90 -20.93
N GLN A 114 -10.43 -32.77 -20.48
CA GLN A 114 -9.07 -32.38 -20.10
C GLN A 114 -8.35 -31.60 -21.21
N ILE A 115 -7.58 -30.58 -20.81
CA ILE A 115 -6.75 -29.78 -21.71
C ILE A 115 -5.29 -30.10 -21.47
N SER A 116 -4.52 -30.13 -22.56
CA SER A 116 -3.06 -30.14 -22.46
C SER A 116 -2.58 -28.70 -22.46
N VAL A 117 -1.96 -28.28 -21.36
CA VAL A 117 -1.38 -26.95 -21.23
C VAL A 117 0.02 -26.97 -21.84
N SER A 118 0.25 -26.10 -22.82
CA SER A 118 1.54 -25.95 -23.50
C SER A 118 2.43 -24.92 -22.80
N SER A 119 1.82 -23.83 -22.34
CA SER A 119 2.51 -22.73 -21.68
C SER A 119 1.57 -22.05 -20.69
N ALA A 120 2.11 -21.62 -19.55
CA ALA A 120 1.40 -20.82 -18.58
C ALA A 120 2.33 -19.71 -18.10
N LYS A 121 1.86 -18.47 -18.17
CA LYS A 121 2.62 -17.27 -17.82
C LYS A 121 1.86 -16.50 -16.75
N ILE A 122 2.59 -16.02 -15.76
CA ILE A 122 2.11 -15.09 -14.75
C ILE A 122 2.75 -13.75 -15.01
N ASP A 123 1.93 -12.72 -15.07
CA ASP A 123 2.33 -11.33 -15.06
C ASP A 123 1.92 -10.75 -13.70
N SER A 124 2.91 -10.34 -12.90
CA SER A 124 2.70 -9.74 -11.58
C SER A 124 2.58 -8.22 -11.62
N GLU A 125 2.79 -7.59 -12.78
CA GLU A 125 2.56 -6.15 -12.95
C GLU A 125 1.10 -5.87 -13.33
N THR A 126 0.51 -6.76 -14.13
CA THR A 126 -0.89 -6.66 -14.59
C THR A 126 -1.83 -7.66 -13.91
N ASP A 127 -1.36 -8.37 -12.89
CA ASP A 127 -2.11 -9.42 -12.17
C ASP A 127 -2.84 -10.40 -13.11
N THR A 128 -2.19 -10.77 -14.22
CA THR A 128 -2.79 -11.58 -15.28
C THR A 128 -2.10 -12.93 -15.42
N ILE A 129 -2.90 -13.98 -15.56
CA ILE A 129 -2.43 -15.32 -15.95
C ILE A 129 -2.84 -15.57 -17.40
N SER A 130 -1.87 -15.98 -18.22
CA SER A 130 -2.10 -16.41 -19.60
C SER A 130 -1.75 -17.87 -19.77
N ILE A 131 -2.68 -18.64 -20.35
CA ILE A 131 -2.56 -20.08 -20.53
C ILE A 131 -2.73 -20.41 -22.01
N ASP A 132 -1.71 -21.01 -22.59
CA ASP A 132 -1.76 -21.60 -23.92
C ASP A 132 -2.12 -23.07 -23.81
N GLY A 133 -3.27 -23.45 -24.35
CA GLY A 133 -3.84 -24.79 -24.21
C GLY A 133 -4.21 -25.42 -25.55
N GLN A 134 -4.27 -26.75 -25.55
CA GLN A 134 -4.86 -27.53 -26.62
C GLN A 134 -5.96 -28.46 -26.08
N ALA A 135 -7.12 -28.42 -26.74
CA ALA A 135 -8.30 -29.21 -26.40
C ALA A 135 -8.54 -30.33 -27.41
N ASN A 136 -8.67 -31.55 -26.89
CA ASN A 136 -8.96 -32.76 -27.68
C ASN A 136 -10.41 -32.87 -28.15
N ASN A 137 -11.34 -32.28 -27.39
CA ASN A 137 -12.76 -32.23 -27.72
C ASN A 137 -13.16 -30.86 -28.32
N ILE A 138 -12.21 -30.24 -29.02
CA ILE A 138 -12.37 -28.98 -29.75
C ILE A 138 -12.94 -27.87 -28.85
N TYR A 139 -14.15 -27.40 -29.12
CA TYR A 139 -14.74 -26.22 -28.50
C TYR A 139 -15.41 -26.55 -27.16
N ASP A 140 -15.98 -27.76 -27.02
CA ASP A 140 -16.66 -28.16 -25.79
C ASP A 140 -15.69 -28.20 -24.61
N ALA A 141 -14.49 -28.75 -24.82
CA ALA A 141 -13.46 -28.77 -23.78
C ALA A 141 -12.92 -27.37 -23.45
N ALA A 142 -12.72 -26.51 -24.46
CA ALA A 142 -12.30 -25.13 -24.24
C ALA A 142 -13.35 -24.33 -23.45
N GLU A 143 -14.63 -24.47 -23.80
CA GLU A 143 -15.72 -23.79 -23.10
C GLU A 143 -15.91 -24.31 -21.67
N VAL A 144 -15.78 -25.62 -21.45
CA VAL A 144 -15.81 -26.21 -20.10
C VAL A 144 -14.65 -25.69 -19.26
N PHE A 145 -13.46 -25.54 -19.84
CA PHE A 145 -12.30 -24.98 -19.13
C PHE A 145 -12.47 -23.53 -18.76
N LYS A 146 -12.95 -22.70 -19.71
CA LYS A 146 -13.33 -21.30 -19.43
C LYS A 146 -14.31 -21.21 -18.26
N LYS A 147 -15.35 -22.04 -18.26
CA LYS A 147 -16.34 -22.11 -17.17
C LYS A 147 -15.75 -22.65 -15.87
N THR A 148 -14.79 -23.56 -15.95
CA THR A 148 -14.12 -24.10 -14.76
C THR A 148 -13.27 -23.01 -14.10
N ILE A 149 -12.54 -22.20 -14.88
CA ILE A 149 -11.80 -21.04 -14.37
C ILE A 149 -12.75 -20.06 -13.69
N LEU A 150 -13.85 -19.65 -14.37
CA LEU A 150 -14.84 -18.72 -13.82
C LEU A 150 -15.54 -19.24 -12.56
N GLY A 151 -15.76 -20.55 -12.46
CA GLY A 151 -16.40 -21.18 -11.31
C GLY A 151 -15.44 -21.55 -10.18
N THR A 152 -14.12 -21.40 -10.38
CA THR A 152 -13.14 -21.75 -9.35
C THR A 152 -13.14 -20.66 -8.28
N THR A 153 -13.15 -21.09 -7.02
CA THR A 153 -13.11 -20.20 -5.86
C THR A 153 -11.87 -20.46 -5.03
N LEU A 154 -11.37 -19.40 -4.43
CA LEU A 154 -10.21 -19.37 -3.56
C LEU A 154 -10.70 -19.13 -2.14
N SER A 155 -10.39 -20.05 -1.23
CA SER A 155 -10.62 -19.85 0.18
C SER A 155 -9.29 -19.73 0.91
N TYR A 156 -9.06 -18.63 1.62
CA TYR A 156 -7.82 -18.40 2.37
C TYR A 156 -8.13 -17.84 3.75
N THR A 157 -7.15 -17.95 4.64
CA THR A 157 -7.17 -17.35 5.97
C THR A 157 -6.30 -16.11 5.95
N ASP A 158 -6.89 -14.96 6.24
CA ASP A 158 -6.20 -13.68 6.34
C ASP A 158 -5.40 -13.58 7.66
N GLU A 159 -4.58 -12.53 7.83
CA GLU A 159 -3.76 -12.29 9.02
C GLU A 159 -4.57 -12.29 10.33
N ASP A 160 -5.84 -11.87 10.23
CA ASP A 160 -6.83 -11.86 11.31
C ASP A 160 -7.43 -13.24 11.67
N ASN A 161 -6.96 -14.33 11.06
CA ASN A 161 -7.57 -15.67 11.16
C ASN A 161 -9.02 -15.75 10.69
N LYS A 162 -9.43 -14.86 9.78
CA LYS A 162 -10.75 -14.89 9.15
C LYS A 162 -10.65 -15.64 7.83
N SER A 163 -11.58 -16.58 7.62
CA SER A 163 -11.70 -17.29 6.35
C SER A 163 -12.45 -16.42 5.34
N MET A 164 -11.81 -16.15 4.21
CA MET A 164 -12.36 -15.41 3.08
C MET A 164 -12.51 -16.35 1.91
N THR A 165 -13.63 -16.26 1.19
CA THR A 165 -13.85 -16.99 -0.06
C THR A 165 -14.11 -16.00 -1.19
N VAL A 166 -13.27 -16.02 -2.22
CA VAL A 166 -13.27 -15.09 -3.35
C VAL A 166 -13.23 -15.90 -4.65
N PRO A 167 -13.93 -15.51 -5.73
CA PRO A 167 -13.74 -16.16 -7.03
C PRO A 167 -12.30 -16.00 -7.52
N LEU A 168 -11.79 -16.99 -8.26
CA LEU A 168 -10.45 -16.93 -8.87
C LEU A 168 -10.32 -15.72 -9.82
N THR A 169 -11.38 -15.45 -10.58
CA THR A 169 -11.45 -14.33 -11.52
C THR A 169 -12.91 -13.98 -11.84
N GLY A 170 -13.16 -12.74 -12.23
CA GLY A 170 -14.47 -12.29 -12.71
C GLY A 170 -14.69 -12.52 -14.21
N GLU A 171 -13.62 -12.54 -15.01
CA GLU A 171 -13.70 -12.65 -16.46
C GLU A 171 -12.54 -13.44 -17.04
N VAL A 172 -12.80 -14.19 -18.11
CA VAL A 172 -11.78 -14.92 -18.87
C VAL A 172 -11.85 -14.50 -20.32
N SER A 173 -10.78 -13.89 -20.80
CA SER A 173 -10.57 -13.55 -22.21
C SER A 173 -10.03 -14.76 -22.98
N THR A 174 -10.41 -14.90 -24.24
CA THR A 174 -9.95 -16.00 -25.10
C THR A 174 -9.49 -15.42 -26.43
N SER A 175 -8.25 -15.74 -26.82
CA SER A 175 -7.63 -15.30 -28.08
C SER A 175 -6.99 -16.47 -28.82
N ASP A 176 -6.52 -16.20 -30.04
CA ASP A 176 -5.67 -17.10 -30.83
C ASP A 176 -6.26 -18.51 -31.05
N ILE A 177 -7.59 -18.58 -31.16
CA ILE A 177 -8.33 -19.81 -31.39
C ILE A 177 -8.03 -20.32 -32.80
N SER A 178 -7.43 -21.50 -32.89
CA SER A 178 -7.07 -22.12 -34.18
C SER A 178 -7.20 -23.63 -34.14
N PHE A 179 -7.51 -24.23 -35.29
CA PHE A 179 -7.49 -25.68 -35.45
C PHE A 179 -6.08 -26.13 -35.83
N GLY A 180 -5.59 -27.17 -35.17
CA GLY A 180 -4.31 -27.80 -35.48
C GLY A 180 -4.38 -29.30 -35.32
N GLU A 181 -3.22 -29.94 -35.49
CA GLU A 181 -3.03 -31.35 -35.20
C GLU A 181 -2.04 -31.50 -34.05
N ASP A 182 -2.29 -32.47 -33.18
CA ASP A 182 -1.34 -32.88 -32.14
C ASP A 182 -0.23 -33.76 -32.74
N ALA A 183 0.73 -34.17 -31.91
CA ALA A 183 1.83 -35.05 -32.33
C ALA A 183 1.36 -36.43 -32.84
N SER A 184 0.10 -36.81 -32.58
CA SER A 184 -0.52 -38.06 -33.02
C SER A 184 -1.38 -37.89 -34.29
N GLY A 185 -1.41 -36.69 -34.89
CA GLY A 185 -2.24 -36.36 -36.05
C GLY A 185 -3.73 -36.20 -35.73
N LYS A 186 -4.09 -36.09 -34.44
CA LYS A 186 -5.47 -35.84 -34.02
C LYS A 186 -5.78 -34.35 -34.11
N LYS A 187 -6.94 -34.01 -34.66
CA LYS A 187 -7.43 -32.63 -34.69
C LYS A 187 -7.65 -32.11 -33.26
N VAL A 188 -7.00 -31.00 -32.94
CA VAL A 188 -7.09 -30.32 -31.64
C VAL A 188 -7.39 -28.84 -31.85
N LEU A 189 -8.07 -28.22 -30.89
CA LEU A 189 -8.25 -26.77 -30.86
C LEU A 189 -7.16 -26.15 -29.99
N ARG A 190 -6.36 -25.26 -30.56
CA ARG A 190 -5.38 -24.44 -29.83
C ARG A 190 -6.03 -23.11 -29.49
N PHE A 191 -5.78 -22.62 -28.27
CA PHE A 191 -6.30 -21.35 -27.80
C PHE A 191 -5.37 -20.76 -26.74
N THR A 192 -5.48 -19.46 -26.57
CA THR A 192 -4.89 -18.74 -25.45
C THR A 192 -6.02 -18.17 -24.58
N MET A 193 -5.99 -18.46 -23.28
CA MET A 193 -6.93 -17.87 -22.32
C MET A 193 -6.18 -17.03 -21.31
N SER A 194 -6.64 -15.80 -21.10
CA SER A 194 -6.05 -14.88 -20.14
C SER A 194 -7.11 -14.37 -19.17
N PHE A 195 -6.76 -14.29 -17.89
CA PHE A 195 -7.65 -13.79 -16.85
C PHE A 195 -6.86 -13.05 -15.77
N GLU A 196 -7.52 -12.07 -15.16
CA GLU A 196 -7.00 -11.31 -14.03
C GLU A 196 -7.24 -12.11 -12.74
N TYR A 197 -6.21 -12.28 -11.91
CA TYR A 197 -6.31 -12.98 -10.63
C TYR A 197 -6.30 -11.99 -9.48
N ASP A 198 -6.91 -12.38 -8.35
CA ASP A 198 -6.81 -11.59 -7.12
C ASP A 198 -5.40 -11.70 -6.54
N SER A 199 -4.75 -10.58 -6.20
CA SER A 199 -3.41 -10.55 -5.60
C SER A 199 -3.25 -11.50 -4.38
N ALA A 200 -4.33 -11.74 -3.62
CA ALA A 200 -4.37 -12.67 -2.50
C ALA A 200 -4.06 -14.12 -2.90
N THR A 201 -4.20 -14.46 -4.18
CA THR A 201 -3.88 -15.78 -4.75
C THR A 201 -2.42 -16.14 -4.53
N PHE A 202 -1.50 -15.22 -4.82
CA PHE A 202 -0.06 -15.44 -4.69
C PHE A 202 0.56 -14.78 -3.46
N ALA A 203 -0.16 -13.87 -2.81
CA ALA A 203 0.28 -13.23 -1.58
C ALA A 203 0.61 -14.24 -0.48
N ARG A 204 1.72 -14.01 0.21
CA ARG A 204 2.17 -14.84 1.33
C ARG A 204 1.32 -14.66 2.59
N SER A 205 0.72 -13.49 2.77
CA SER A 205 -0.21 -13.19 3.87
C SER A 205 -1.40 -14.15 3.90
N SER A 206 -1.89 -14.56 2.72
CA SER A 206 -2.96 -15.55 2.55
C SER A 206 -2.49 -16.94 3.00
N LYS A 207 -2.84 -17.36 4.21
CA LYS A 207 -2.49 -18.69 4.74
C LYS A 207 -3.54 -19.74 4.35
N ASN A 208 -3.11 -20.99 4.21
CA ASN A 208 -3.98 -22.14 3.94
C ASN A 208 -4.91 -21.92 2.73
N LEU A 209 -4.35 -21.48 1.60
CA LEU A 209 -5.11 -21.32 0.37
C LEU A 209 -5.66 -22.68 -0.08
N ILE A 210 -6.98 -22.77 -0.20
CA ILE A 210 -7.73 -23.89 -0.75
C ILE A 210 -8.35 -23.43 -2.06
N ILE A 211 -8.06 -24.14 -3.14
CA ILE A 211 -8.61 -23.86 -4.46
C ILE A 211 -9.74 -24.86 -4.70
N ALA A 212 -10.98 -24.38 -4.66
CA ALA A 212 -12.16 -25.19 -4.85
C ALA A 212 -12.64 -25.09 -6.30
N ARG A 213 -12.59 -26.21 -7.02
CA ARG A 213 -13.19 -26.36 -8.34
C ARG A 213 -14.72 -26.28 -8.24
N PRO A 214 -15.42 -25.72 -9.24
CA PRO A 214 -16.88 -25.77 -9.28
C PRO A 214 -17.39 -27.22 -9.34
N ASP A 215 -18.37 -27.53 -8.49
CA ASP A 215 -19.06 -28.82 -8.52
C ASP A 215 -19.78 -29.04 -9.85
N SER A 216 -19.82 -30.29 -10.30
CA SER A 216 -20.55 -30.67 -11.50
C SER A 216 -22.04 -30.36 -11.32
N LYS A 217 -22.57 -29.41 -12.10
CA LYS A 217 -23.98 -29.03 -12.04
C LYS A 217 -24.79 -29.86 -13.04
N ASN A 218 -25.85 -30.53 -12.56
CA ASN A 218 -26.81 -31.18 -13.44
C ASN A 218 -27.62 -30.10 -14.19
N VAL A 219 -27.45 -30.06 -15.51
CA VAL A 219 -28.10 -29.08 -16.40
C VAL A 219 -29.24 -29.70 -17.22
N THR A 220 -29.71 -30.90 -16.86
CA THR A 220 -30.90 -31.47 -17.51
C THR A 220 -32.11 -30.57 -17.27
N ASP A 221 -32.95 -30.39 -18.29
CA ASP A 221 -34.13 -29.52 -18.22
C ASP A 221 -35.07 -29.94 -17.05
N SER A 222 -35.16 -31.23 -16.77
CA SER A 222 -35.87 -31.77 -15.60
C SER A 222 -35.26 -31.30 -14.28
N PHE A 223 -33.94 -31.26 -14.14
CA PHE A 223 -33.30 -30.81 -12.91
C PHE A 223 -33.40 -29.28 -12.73
N LEU A 224 -33.37 -28.53 -13.83
CA LEU A 224 -33.42 -27.06 -13.83
C LEU A 224 -34.84 -26.51 -13.59
N ARG A 225 -35.87 -27.18 -14.10
CA ARG A 225 -37.27 -26.74 -14.00
C ARG A 225 -37.96 -27.16 -12.71
N ILE A 226 -37.51 -28.23 -12.06
CA ILE A 226 -38.18 -28.76 -10.89
C ILE A 226 -37.52 -28.19 -9.63
N PRO A 227 -38.27 -27.47 -8.76
CA PRO A 227 -37.71 -26.95 -7.53
C PRO A 227 -37.24 -28.09 -6.63
N GLN A 228 -35.96 -28.04 -6.24
CA GLN A 228 -35.27 -29.04 -5.41
C GLN A 228 -35.95 -29.26 -4.05
N SER A 229 -36.70 -28.26 -3.57
CA SER A 229 -37.46 -28.32 -2.32
C SER A 229 -38.53 -29.42 -2.29
N LEU A 230 -38.94 -29.96 -3.46
CA LEU A 230 -39.87 -31.08 -3.54
C LEU A 230 -39.24 -32.43 -3.20
N PHE A 231 -37.91 -32.52 -3.09
CA PHE A 231 -37.18 -33.77 -2.87
C PHE A 231 -36.29 -33.76 -1.62
N SER A 232 -36.22 -32.64 -0.89
CA SER A 232 -35.32 -32.47 0.25
C SER A 232 -35.90 -32.92 1.60
N GLU A 233 -37.20 -33.17 1.70
CA GLU A 233 -37.84 -33.68 2.92
C GLU A 233 -38.84 -34.79 2.64
N ARG A 234 -38.64 -35.94 3.30
CA ARG A 234 -39.65 -37.01 3.33
C ARG A 234 -40.79 -36.55 4.22
N ALA A 235 -41.99 -36.41 3.68
CA ALA A 235 -43.18 -36.09 4.45
C ALA A 235 -43.30 -37.03 5.66
N ALA A 236 -43.47 -36.45 6.86
CA ALA A 236 -43.73 -37.23 8.06
C ALA A 236 -45.04 -37.99 7.87
N ASN A 237 -44.99 -39.32 7.94
CA ASN A 237 -46.19 -40.14 7.92
C ASN A 237 -47.04 -39.77 9.14
N VAL A 238 -48.14 -39.06 8.91
CA VAL A 238 -49.17 -38.88 9.91
C VAL A 238 -49.82 -40.24 10.09
N GLY A 239 -49.49 -40.91 11.19
CA GLY A 239 -50.06 -42.21 11.53
C GLY A 239 -51.57 -42.09 11.62
N GLY A 240 -52.28 -42.72 10.68
CA GLY A 240 -53.71 -42.95 10.81
C GLY A 240 -53.92 -43.92 11.96
N GLU A 241 -54.38 -43.40 13.10
CA GLU A 241 -54.98 -44.20 14.16
C GLU A 241 -56.20 -44.92 13.56
N GLN A 242 -56.14 -46.26 13.58
CA GLN A 242 -57.29 -47.14 13.34
C GLN A 242 -58.16 -47.19 14.59
#